data_AF-A0A973GQR4-F1
#
_entry.id   AF-A0A973GQR4-F1
#
_cell.length_a   1.000
_cell.length_b   1.000
_cell.length_c   1.000
_cell.angle_alpha   90.00
_cell.angle_beta   90.00
_cell.angle_gamma   90.00
#
_symmetry.space_group_name_H-M   'P 1'
#
loop_
_entity.id
_entity.type
_entity.pdbx_description
1 polymer ?
#
loop_
_entity_poly.entity_id
_entity_poly.type
_entity_poly.pdbx_seq_one_letter_code
_entity_poly.pdbx_strand_id
1 'polypeptide(L)' 'MKWWIYMIDRDGRLYTGITTDIANRMRQRGQSAPLYREGPMSRADAVKREKELKGWNRKKKEELIDKATEQIK' A
#
# COMPACT_ATOMS: atom_id res chain seq x y z
N MET A 1 -15.58 -9.93 2.80
CA MET A 1 -15.07 -8.81 1.97
C MET A 1 -13.56 -8.87 1.91
N LYS A 2 -12.98 -8.66 0.72
CA LYS A 2 -11.53 -8.69 0.49
C LYS A 2 -10.94 -7.30 0.70
N TRP A 3 -9.94 -7.20 1.57
CA TRP A 3 -9.22 -5.94 1.83
C TRP A 3 -7.86 -5.97 1.17
N TRP A 4 -7.40 -4.78 0.79
CA TRP A 4 -6.10 -4.53 0.20
C TRP A 4 -5.40 -3.45 0.98
N ILE A 5 -4.09 -3.59 1.13
CA ILE A 5 -3.21 -2.52 1.57
C ILE A 5 -2.65 -1.86 0.33
N TYR A 6 -2.44 -0.55 0.40
CA TYR A 6 -1.77 0.22 -0.63
C TYR A 6 -0.77 1.19 0.00
N MET A 7 0.31 1.48 -0.74
CA MET A 7 1.16 2.63 -0.46
C MET A 7 1.25 3.54 -1.68
N ILE A 8 1.35 4.83 -1.40
CA ILE A 8 1.47 5.89 -2.38
C ILE A 8 2.49 6.92 -1.90
N ASP A 9 3.18 7.58 -2.82
CA ASP A 9 3.91 8.80 -2.47
C ASP A 9 2.95 9.99 -2.49
N ARG A 10 3.04 10.83 -1.47
CA ARG A 10 2.35 12.11 -1.37
C ARG A 10 3.34 13.16 -0.92
N ASP A 11 3.78 14.00 -1.84
CA ASP A 11 4.72 15.10 -1.59
C ASP A 11 6.01 14.62 -0.89
N GLY A 12 6.56 13.49 -1.36
CA GLY A 12 7.76 12.90 -0.79
C GLY A 12 7.52 12.21 0.55
N ARG A 13 6.27 11.92 0.95
CA ARG A 13 5.95 11.07 2.10
C ARG A 13 5.17 9.84 1.66
N LEU A 14 5.68 8.66 2.07
CA LEU A 14 4.99 7.40 1.83
C LEU A 14 3.78 7.26 2.75
N TYR A 15 2.59 7.35 2.15
CA TYR A 15 1.31 7.11 2.81
C TYR A 15 0.90 5.65 2.65
N THR A 16 0.48 5.04 3.75
CA THR A 16 -0.02 3.65 3.79
C THR A 16 -1.48 3.66 4.23
N GLY A 17 -2.32 2.94 3.50
CA GLY A 17 -3.73 2.79 3.83
C GLY A 17 -4.29 1.43 3.41
N ILE A 18 -5.52 1.15 3.84
CA ILE A 18 -6.28 -0.02 3.41
C ILE A 18 -7.56 0.38 2.65
N THR A 19 -7.99 -0.45 1.71
CA THR A 19 -9.21 -0.26 0.93
C THR A 19 -9.75 -1.59 0.44
N THR A 20 -11.05 -1.67 0.17
CA THR A 20 -11.65 -2.78 -0.56
C THR A 20 -11.63 -2.56 -2.08
N ASP A 21 -11.39 -1.32 -2.51
CA ASP A 21 -11.35 -0.89 -3.90
C ASP A 21 -10.14 0.03 -4.14
N ILE A 22 -9.08 -0.51 -4.75
CA ILE A 22 -7.86 0.23 -5.08
C ILE A 22 -8.13 1.25 -6.18
N ALA A 23 -8.84 0.87 -7.24
CA ALA A 23 -9.04 1.72 -8.41
C ALA A 23 -9.79 3.01 -8.05
N ASN A 24 -10.86 2.90 -7.27
CA ASN A 24 -11.60 4.06 -6.77
C ASN A 24 -10.74 4.91 -5.83
N ARG A 25 -9.94 4.28 -4.96
CA ARG A 25 -9.06 5.01 -4.04
C ARG A 25 -7.96 5.78 -4.78
N MET A 26 -7.36 5.19 -5.81
CA MET A 26 -6.33 5.85 -6.64
C MET A 26 -6.92 7.08 -7.36
N ARG A 27 -8.12 6.92 -7.95
CA ARG A 27 -8.86 8.04 -8.56
C ARG A 27 -9.11 9.20 -7.58
N GLN A 28 -9.55 8.91 -6.35
CA GLN A 28 -9.76 9.92 -5.30
C GLN A 28 -8.48 10.64 -4.87
N ARG A 29 -7.33 9.96 -4.97
CA ARG A 29 -6.01 10.52 -4.64
C ARG A 29 -5.33 11.20 -5.82
N GLY A 30 -5.93 11.17 -7.01
CA GLY A 30 -5.32 11.70 -8.23
C GLY A 30 -4.10 10.91 -8.68
N GLN A 31 -4.03 9.61 -8.34
CA GLN A 31 -2.94 8.73 -8.74
C GLN A 31 -3.40 7.71 -9.77
N SER A 32 -2.49 7.33 -10.67
CA SER A 32 -2.71 6.28 -11.66
C SER A 32 -2.66 4.89 -11.03
N ALA A 33 -1.69 4.65 -10.15
CA ALA A 33 -1.47 3.36 -9.49
C ALA A 33 -0.78 3.55 -8.12
N PRO A 34 -0.95 2.60 -7.18
CA PRO A 34 -0.18 2.60 -5.96
C PRO A 34 1.25 2.14 -6.23
N LEU A 35 2.20 2.65 -5.45
CA LEU A 35 3.59 2.18 -5.46
C LEU A 35 3.72 0.75 -4.92
N TYR A 36 2.80 0.36 -4.04
CA TYR A 36 2.74 -0.97 -3.47
C TYR A 36 1.30 -1.36 -3.23
N ARG A 37 0.97 -2.64 -3.45
CA ARG A 37 -0.31 -3.23 -3.03
C ARG A 37 -0.11 -4.63 -2.48
N GLU A 38 -0.86 -4.98 -1.44
CA GLU A 38 -0.81 -6.28 -0.79
C GLU A 38 -2.24 -6.78 -0.51
N GLY A 39 -2.51 -8.05 -0.81
CA GLY A 39 -3.84 -8.66 -0.64
C GLY A 39 -4.20 -9.60 -1.80
N PRO A 40 -5.46 -10.08 -1.86
CA PRO A 40 -6.56 -9.77 -0.94
C PRO A 40 -6.45 -10.49 0.41
N MET A 41 -6.89 -9.86 1.50
CA MET A 41 -6.86 -10.45 2.86
C MET A 41 -8.10 -10.08 3.70
N SER A 42 -8.16 -10.58 4.94
CA SER A 42 -9.21 -10.22 5.89
C SER A 42 -9.05 -8.78 6.39
N ARG A 43 -10.13 -8.19 6.93
CA ARG A 43 -10.06 -6.83 7.51
C ARG A 43 -9.08 -6.77 8.68
N ALA A 44 -9.07 -7.81 9.52
CA ALA A 44 -8.21 -7.87 10.70
C ALA A 44 -6.73 -7.91 10.31
N ASP A 45 -6.40 -8.74 9.31
CA ASP A 45 -5.03 -8.83 8.77
C ASP A 45 -4.62 -7.51 8.13
N ALA A 46 -5.50 -6.88 7.35
CA ALA A 46 -5.23 -5.60 6.71
C ALA A 46 -4.93 -4.50 7.75
N VAL A 47 -5.70 -4.41 8.83
CA VAL A 47 -5.46 -3.43 9.91
C VAL A 47 -4.15 -3.72 10.65
N LYS A 48 -3.87 -5.00 10.96
CA LYS A 48 -2.61 -5.38 11.62
C LYS A 48 -1.41 -5.00 10.75
N ARG A 49 -1.46 -5.36 9.46
CA ARG A 49 -0.41 -5.10 8.49
C ARG A 49 -0.23 -3.60 8.22
N GLU A 50 -1.31 -2.84 8.14
CA GLU A 50 -1.25 -1.38 8.03
C GLU A 50 -0.53 -0.75 9.23
N LYS A 51 -0.82 -1.22 10.46
CA LYS A 51 -0.15 -0.75 11.68
C LYS A 51 1.34 -1.07 11.66
N GLU A 52 1.71 -2.28 11.24
CA GLU A 52 3.12 -2.68 11.07
C GLU A 52 3.84 -1.76 10.08
N LEU A 53 3.28 -1.58 8.89
CA LEU A 53 3.86 -0.73 7.84
C LEU A 53 3.96 0.73 8.27
N LYS A 54 2.95 1.27 8.96
CA LYS A 54 3.01 2.64 9.50
C LYS A 54 4.18 2.83 10.47
N GLY A 55 4.52 1.79 11.25
CA GLY A 55 5.67 1.79 12.16
C GLY A 55 7.03 1.61 11.49
N TRP A 56 7.09 1.29 10.19
CA TRP A 56 8.36 1.13 9.49
C TRP A 56 8.99 2.48 9.13
N ASN A 57 10.32 2.53 9.19
CA ASN A 57 11.07 3.65 8.65
C ASN A 57 10.94 3.72 7.12
N ARG A 58 11.34 4.87 6.54
CA ARG A 58 11.23 5.11 5.10
C ARG A 58 11.97 4.06 4.27
N LYS A 59 13.24 3.79 4.59
CA LYS A 59 14.10 2.86 3.86
C LYS A 59 13.47 1.46 3.74
N LYS A 60 12.92 0.94 4.83
CA LYS A 60 12.28 -0.38 4.83
C LYS A 60 11.01 -0.44 3.98
N LYS A 61 10.29 0.68 3.84
CA LYS A 61 9.13 0.78 2.94
C LYS A 61 9.56 0.85 1.48
N GLU A 62 10.63 1.58 1.18
CA GLU A 62 11.22 1.66 -0.16
C GLU A 62 11.72 0.28 -0.61
N GLU A 63 12.46 -0.44 0.24
CA GLU A 63 12.88 -1.82 -0.03
C GLU A 63 11.70 -2.78 -0.30
N LEU A 64 10.56 -2.55 0.38
CA LEU A 64 9.35 -3.34 0.14
C LEU A 64 8.71 -3.01 -1.22
N ILE A 65 8.67 -1.73 -1.60
CA ILE A 65 8.17 -1.26 -2.90
C ILE A 65 9.03 -1.84 -4.02
N ASP A 66 10.35 -1.77 -3.87
CA ASP A 66 11.30 -2.26 -4.86
C ASP A 66 11.13 -3.76 -5.08
N LYS A 67 11.11 -4.56 -4.01
CA LYS A 67 10.88 -6.02 -4.09
C LYS A 67 9.53 -6.39 -4.71
N ALA A 68 8.50 -5.57 -4.49
CA ALA A 68 7.18 -5.81 -5.08
C ALA A 68 7.15 -5.47 -6.58
N THR A 69 7.95 -4.49 -7.00
CA THR A 69 8.07 -4.06 -8.39
C THR A 69 8.95 -5.03 -9.19
N GLU A 70 10.00 -5.58 -8.59
CA GLU A 70 10.88 -6.59 -9.20
C GLU A 70 10.17 -7.88 -9.58
N GLN A 71 9.13 -8.27 -8.84
CA GLN A 71 8.32 -9.47 -9.13
C GLN A 71 7.43 -9.33 -10.38
N ILE A 72 7.39 -8.16 -11.02
CA ILE A 72 6.58 -7.88 -12.21
C ILE A 72 7.45 -7.79 -13.49
N LYS A 73 8.79 -7.88 -13.38
CA LYS A 73 9.70 -8.02 -14.52
C LYS A 73 9.85 -9.48 -14.93
#